data_AF-A0A9D4I1J9-F1
#
_entry.id   AF-A0A9D4I1J9-F1
#
_cell.length_a   1.000
_cell.length_b   1.000
_cell.length_c   1.000
_cell.angle_alpha   90.00
_cell.angle_beta   90.00
_cell.angle_gamma   90.00
#
_symmetry.space_group_name_H-M   'P 1'
#
loop_
_entity.id
_entity.type
_entity.pdbx_description
1 polymer ?
#
loop_
_entity_poly.entity_id
_entity_poly.type
_entity_poly.pdbx_seq_one_letter_code
_entity_poly.pdbx_strand_id
1 'polypeptide(L)'
;MKHLSVCCIKKFEEVPGPVRIYDTSASPLELFQVFYSNEIFQHITDCTNLNAQRKRAVNPEEQKTPWTDVTITDIKVFYGVMLMMDIVKFDRDEMYFKDSTDTHFMLG
;
A
#
# COMPACT_ATOMS: atom_id res chain seq x y z
N MET A 1 10.50 2.76 -58.43
CA MET A 1 10.49 2.08 -57.11
C MET A 1 11.11 3.01 -56.09
N LYS A 2 10.36 3.42 -55.06
CA LYS A 2 10.88 4.30 -54.00
C LYS A 2 11.69 3.44 -53.01
N HIS A 3 12.96 3.77 -52.84
CA HIS A 3 13.83 3.09 -51.87
C HIS A 3 13.37 3.49 -50.47
N LEU A 4 12.75 2.56 -49.74
CA LEU A 4 12.50 2.74 -48.30
C LEU A 4 13.85 2.55 -47.60
N SER A 5 14.49 3.67 -47.24
CA SER A 5 15.64 3.65 -46.34
C SER A 5 15.17 3.17 -44.97
N VAL A 6 15.60 1.98 -44.58
CA VAL A 6 15.44 1.49 -43.21
C VAL A 6 16.30 2.39 -42.34
N CYS A 7 15.67 3.29 -41.59
CA CYS A 7 16.35 4.11 -40.61
C CYS A 7 16.91 3.17 -39.53
N CYS A 8 18.24 3.04 -39.44
CA CYS A 8 18.89 2.28 -38.38
C CYS A 8 18.52 2.91 -37.03
N ILE A 9 17.64 2.24 -36.29
CA ILE A 9 17.34 2.59 -34.90
C ILE A 9 18.62 2.33 -34.10
N LYS A 10 19.13 3.37 -33.41
CA LYS A 10 20.29 3.22 -32.54
C LYS A 10 20.02 2.14 -31.50
N LYS A 11 21.02 1.30 -31.24
CA LYS A 11 20.95 0.27 -30.21
C LYS A 11 20.72 0.95 -28.85
N PHE A 12 19.83 0.39 -28.04
CA PHE A 12 19.62 0.83 -26.67
C PHE A 12 20.91 0.61 -25.86
N GLU A 13 21.43 1.67 -25.24
CA GLU A 13 22.73 1.66 -24.53
C GLU A 13 22.59 1.66 -22.99
N GLU A 14 21.39 1.88 -22.47
CA GLU A 14 21.18 1.89 -21.02
C GLU A 14 21.11 0.47 -20.45
N VAL A 15 21.63 0.30 -19.25
CA VAL A 15 21.53 -0.98 -18.52
C VAL A 15 20.13 -1.09 -17.94
N PRO A 16 19.37 -2.15 -18.24
CA PRO A 16 18.04 -2.33 -17.68
C PRO A 16 18.14 -2.53 -16.16
N GLY A 17 17.27 -1.87 -15.40
CA GLY A 17 17.21 -2.05 -13.95
C GLY A 17 16.78 -0.79 -13.20
N PRO A 18 16.76 -0.85 -11.86
CA PRO A 18 16.48 0.32 -11.04
C PRO A 18 17.58 1.37 -11.21
N VAL A 19 17.17 2.62 -11.43
CA VAL A 19 18.08 3.77 -11.52
C VAL A 19 18.69 4.11 -10.15
N ARG A 20 17.96 3.81 -9.08
CA ARG A 20 18.47 3.92 -7.70
C ARG A 20 19.23 2.64 -7.36
N ILE A 21 20.54 2.77 -7.20
CA ILE A 21 21.40 1.68 -6.76
C ILE A 21 21.23 1.55 -5.25
N TYR A 22 20.54 0.49 -4.82
CA TYR A 22 20.47 0.10 -3.42
C TYR A 22 21.62 -0.84 -3.10
N ASP A 23 22.07 -0.83 -1.85
CA ASP A 23 22.86 -1.95 -1.34
C ASP A 23 22.03 -3.22 -1.48
N THR A 24 22.66 -4.31 -1.91
CA THR A 24 22.08 -5.65 -1.91
C THR A 24 21.57 -6.09 -0.53
N SER A 25 21.97 -5.40 0.55
CA SER A 25 21.46 -5.60 1.91
C SER A 25 20.15 -4.86 2.23
N ALA A 26 19.57 -4.10 1.31
CA ALA A 26 18.34 -3.35 1.56
C ALA A 26 17.17 -4.29 1.91
N SER A 27 16.48 -3.97 2.99
CA SER A 27 15.30 -4.71 3.43
C SER A 27 14.10 -4.46 2.50
N PRO A 28 13.14 -5.40 2.44
CA PRO A 28 11.89 -5.20 1.69
C PRO A 28 11.13 -3.93 2.09
N LEU A 29 11.19 -3.54 3.37
CA LEU A 29 10.56 -2.32 3.87
C LEU A 29 11.23 -1.08 3.28
N GLU A 30 12.56 -1.02 3.24
CA GLU A 30 13.31 0.10 2.65
C GLU A 30 13.00 0.24 1.16
N LEU A 31 12.90 -0.86 0.43
CA LEU A 31 12.51 -0.88 -0.99
C LEU A 31 11.07 -0.39 -1.20
N PHE A 32 10.14 -0.77 -0.32
CA PHE A 32 8.76 -0.28 -0.36
C PHE A 32 8.66 1.22 -0.06
N GLN A 33 9.46 1.71 0.88
CA GLN A 33 9.46 3.13 1.28
C GLN A 33 10.04 4.07 0.22
N VAL A 34 10.64 3.54 -0.85
CA VAL A 34 10.99 4.30 -2.06
C VAL A 34 9.75 4.91 -2.71
N PHE A 35 8.64 4.18 -2.66
CA PHE A 35 7.36 4.60 -3.24
C PHE A 35 6.44 5.23 -2.18
N TYR A 36 6.48 4.73 -0.95
CA TYR A 36 5.67 5.20 0.17
C TYR A 36 6.55 5.78 1.27
N SER A 37 6.93 7.05 1.10
CA SER A 37 7.76 7.76 2.07
C SER A 37 6.99 8.08 3.35
N ASN A 38 7.73 8.47 4.40
CA ASN A 38 7.10 8.89 5.66
C ASN A 38 6.23 10.14 5.49
N GLU A 39 6.59 11.03 4.57
CA GLU A 39 5.82 12.24 4.24
C GLU A 39 4.47 11.88 3.60
N ILE A 40 4.44 10.88 2.72
CA ILE A 40 3.19 10.36 2.14
C ILE A 40 2.32 9.77 3.25
N PHE A 41 2.91 8.95 4.14
CA PHE A 41 2.17 8.38 5.27
C PHE A 41 1.64 9.44 6.23
N GLN A 42 2.42 10.49 6.52
CA GLN A 42 1.96 11.61 7.33
C GLN A 42 0.79 12.31 6.66
N HIS A 43 0.88 12.59 5.36
CA HIS A 43 -0.18 13.26 4.62
C HIS A 43 -1.49 12.45 4.65
N ILE A 44 -1.42 11.13 4.45
CA ILE A 44 -2.58 10.24 4.56
C ILE A 44 -3.17 10.26 5.98
N THR A 45 -2.32 10.29 7.00
CA THR A 45 -2.73 10.36 8.42
C THR A 45 -3.52 11.65 8.67
N ASP A 46 -2.98 12.79 8.25
CA ASP A 46 -3.60 14.10 8.44
C ASP A 46 -4.95 14.19 7.73
N CYS A 47 -5.01 13.75 6.47
CA CYS A 47 -6.24 13.75 5.69
C CYS A 47 -7.31 12.81 6.29
N THR A 48 -6.89 11.65 6.79
CA THR A 48 -7.78 10.68 7.45
C THR A 48 -8.43 11.29 8.69
N ASN A 49 -7.62 11.89 9.57
CA ASN A 49 -8.12 12.54 10.80
C ASN A 49 -9.02 13.74 10.49
N LEU A 50 -8.61 14.59 9.55
CA LEU A 50 -9.42 15.74 9.12
C LEU A 50 -10.79 15.29 8.57
N ASN A 51 -10.82 14.23 7.78
CA ASN A 51 -12.07 13.69 7.25
C ASN A 51 -12.96 13.10 8.36
N ALA A 52 -12.38 12.39 9.33
CA ALA A 52 -13.12 11.87 10.47
C ALA A 52 -13.75 12.99 11.31
N GLN A 53 -12.98 14.05 11.61
CA GLN A 53 -13.46 15.23 12.32
C GLN A 53 -14.61 15.90 11.58
N ARG A 54 -14.48 16.11 10.26
CA ARG A 54 -15.54 16.71 9.43
C ARG A 54 -16.83 15.89 9.43
N LYS A 55 -16.75 14.57 9.21
CA LYS A 55 -17.94 13.70 9.18
C LYS A 55 -18.68 13.70 10.53
N ARG A 56 -17.93 13.73 11.63
CA ARG A 56 -18.47 13.74 12.98
C ARG A 56 -19.10 15.07 13.38
N ALA A 57 -18.53 16.17 12.92
CA ALA A 57 -19.12 17.50 13.13
C ALA A 57 -20.45 17.66 12.39
N VAL A 58 -20.60 17.06 11.21
CA VAL A 58 -21.80 17.18 10.39
C VAL A 58 -22.93 16.27 10.88
N ASN A 59 -22.64 15.00 11.16
CA ASN A 59 -23.65 14.02 11.59
C ASN A 59 -23.23 13.33 12.90
N PRO A 60 -23.35 13.99 14.07
CA PRO A 60 -22.89 13.43 15.34
C PRO A 60 -23.68 12.19 15.78
N GLU A 61 -24.98 12.11 15.48
CA GLU A 61 -25.84 10.99 15.91
C GLU A 61 -25.70 9.72 15.05
N GLU A 62 -25.12 9.82 13.86
CA GLU A 62 -24.89 8.67 12.97
C GLU A 62 -23.59 7.90 13.29
N GLN A 63 -22.80 8.39 14.24
CA GLN A 63 -21.48 7.83 14.56
C GLN A 63 -21.61 6.61 15.47
N LYS A 64 -21.60 5.41 14.87
CA LYS A 64 -21.80 4.13 15.58
C LYS A 64 -20.71 3.77 16.61
N THR A 65 -19.52 4.34 16.48
CA THR A 65 -18.35 4.03 17.33
C THR A 65 -17.60 5.31 17.67
N PRO A 66 -16.97 5.44 18.85
CA PRO A 66 -15.99 6.49 19.11
C PRO A 66 -14.85 6.48 18.08
N TRP A 67 -14.31 7.65 17.73
CA TRP A 67 -13.11 7.75 16.90
C TRP A 67 -11.98 8.34 17.71
N THR A 68 -10.80 7.81 17.46
CA THR A 68 -9.54 8.35 17.95
C THR A 68 -8.71 8.66 16.72
N ASP A 69 -8.05 9.81 16.72
CA ASP A 69 -7.17 10.19 15.63
C ASP A 69 -6.10 9.12 15.43
N VAL A 70 -5.95 8.69 14.18
CA VAL A 70 -4.97 7.68 13.79
C VAL A 70 -3.58 8.30 13.73
N THR A 71 -2.58 7.48 13.99
CA THR A 71 -1.16 7.81 13.87
C THR A 71 -0.60 7.28 12.55
N ILE A 72 0.61 7.72 12.18
CA ILE A 72 1.36 7.12 11.05
C ILE A 72 1.49 5.61 11.24
N THR A 73 1.72 5.14 12.47
CA THR A 73 1.85 3.72 12.77
C THR A 73 0.56 2.98 12.44
N ASP A 74 -0.59 3.52 12.81
CA ASP A 74 -1.90 2.91 12.50
C ASP A 74 -2.12 2.82 10.98
N ILE A 75 -1.77 3.88 10.23
CA ILE A 75 -1.83 3.86 8.76
C ILE A 75 -0.87 2.81 8.17
N LYS A 76 0.36 2.69 8.68
CA LYS A 76 1.31 1.67 8.23
C LYS A 76 0.82 0.25 8.54
N VAL A 77 0.21 0.03 9.70
CA VAL A 77 -0.41 -1.25 10.07
C VAL A 77 -1.55 -1.57 9.11
N PHE A 78 -2.42 -0.60 8.79
CA PHE A 78 -3.48 -0.78 7.81
C PHE A 78 -2.93 -1.22 6.44
N TYR A 79 -1.87 -0.58 5.94
CA TYR A 79 -1.19 -1.01 4.71
C TYR A 79 -0.62 -2.43 4.80
N GLY A 80 -0.01 -2.78 5.94
CA GLY A 80 0.47 -4.13 6.20
C GLY A 80 -0.64 -5.18 6.13
N VAL A 81 -1.81 -4.89 6.70
CA VAL A 81 -3.00 -5.75 6.60
C VAL A 81 -3.47 -5.88 5.15
N MET A 82 -3.54 -4.78 4.39
CA MET A 82 -3.92 -4.80 2.97
C MET A 82 -2.97 -5.65 2.13
N LEU A 83 -1.66 -5.54 2.35
CA LEU A 83 -0.65 -6.37 1.68
C LEU A 83 -0.81 -7.85 2.06
N MET A 84 -1.08 -8.15 3.33
CA MET A 84 -1.32 -9.52 3.78
C MET A 84 -2.56 -10.14 3.12
N MET A 85 -3.66 -9.39 3.05
CA MET A 85 -4.89 -9.80 2.33
C MET A 85 -4.67 -9.94 0.81
N ASP A 86 -3.62 -9.32 0.27
CA ASP A 86 -3.25 -9.53 -1.12
C ASP A 86 -2.45 -10.82 -1.34
N ILE A 87 -1.70 -11.26 -0.33
CA ILE A 87 -0.88 -12.47 -0.37
C ILE A 87 -1.71 -13.71 0.02
N VAL A 88 -2.43 -13.63 1.13
CA VAL A 88 -3.30 -14.68 1.65
C VAL A 88 -4.71 -14.34 1.21
N LYS A 89 -5.30 -15.16 0.34
CA LYS A 89 -6.64 -14.91 -0.21
C LYS A 89 -7.70 -15.74 0.52
N PHE A 90 -8.72 -15.06 1.02
CA PHE A 90 -9.98 -15.69 1.42
C PHE A 90 -11.12 -15.26 0.49
N ASP A 91 -12.16 -16.10 0.42
CA ASP A 91 -13.33 -15.86 -0.43
C ASP A 91 -14.17 -14.65 0.01
N ARG A 92 -14.04 -14.24 1.29
CA ARG A 92 -14.77 -13.10 1.85
C ARG A 92 -13.91 -12.31 2.84
N ASP A 93 -14.10 -10.99 2.85
CA ASP A 93 -13.31 -10.07 3.68
C ASP A 93 -13.48 -10.32 5.18
N GLU A 94 -14.66 -10.77 5.62
CA GLU A 94 -14.89 -11.00 7.05
C GLU A 94 -14.01 -12.13 7.60
N MET A 95 -13.52 -13.02 6.73
CA MET A 95 -12.68 -14.15 7.13
C MET A 95 -11.30 -13.72 7.64
N TYR A 96 -10.78 -12.57 7.22
CA TYR A 96 -9.50 -12.05 7.73
C TYR A 96 -9.56 -11.61 9.19
N PHE A 97 -10.77 -11.39 9.73
CA PHE A 97 -10.99 -10.84 11.07
C PHE A 97 -11.74 -11.83 11.98
N LYS A 98 -11.94 -13.08 11.54
CA LYS A 98 -12.53 -14.13 12.36
C LYS A 98 -11.55 -14.59 13.44
N ASP A 99 -12.10 -14.96 14.59
CA ASP A 99 -11.33 -15.50 15.70
C ASP A 99 -10.70 -16.84 15.30
N SER A 100 -9.47 -17.06 15.76
CA SER A 100 -8.65 -18.26 15.53
C SER A 100 -9.27 -19.57 16.05
N THR A 101 -10.33 -19.47 16.87
CA THR A 101 -11.10 -20.60 17.36
C THR A 101 -11.96 -21.26 16.27
N ASP A 102 -12.27 -20.53 15.19
CA ASP A 102 -12.80 -21.10 13.96
C ASP A 102 -11.64 -21.72 13.16
N THR A 103 -11.22 -22.94 13.52
CA THR A 103 -10.19 -23.70 12.80
C THR A 103 -10.63 -24.03 11.38
N HIS A 104 -10.48 -23.11 10.43
CA HIS A 104 -10.52 -23.40 9.01
C HIS A 104 -9.20 -22.97 8.37
N PHE A 105 -8.33 -23.98 8.27
CA PHE A 105 -7.24 -24.09 7.30
C PHE A 105 -6.17 -23.00 7.33
N MET A 106 -5.18 -23.20 8.19
CA MET A 106 -3.80 -23.02 7.76
C MET A 106 -3.03 -24.29 8.10
N LEU A 107 -2.33 -24.83 7.09
CA LEU A 107 -1.62 -26.13 7.04
C LEU A 107 -2.46 -27.32 6.57
N GLY A 108 -2.74 -27.32 5.26
CA GLY A 108 -2.43 -28.49 4.42
C GLY A 108 -1.10 -28.22 3.73
#